data_AF-A0A0M8MGF7-F1
#
_entry.id   AF-A0A0M8MGF7-F1
#
_cell.length_a   1.000
_cell.length_b   1.000
_cell.length_c   1.000
_cell.angle_alpha   90.00
_cell.angle_beta   90.00
_cell.angle_gamma   90.00
#
_symmetry.space_group_name_H-M   'P 1'
#
loop_
_entity.id
_entity.type
_entity.pdbx_description
1 polymer ?
#
loop_
_entity_poly.entity_id
_entity_poly.type
_entity_poly.pdbx_seq_one_letter_code
_entity_poly.pdbx_strand_id
1 'polypeptide(L)'
;MSRYLIACNNNTRQSMTLYRYNLKLSQELFTIEGCFEIILRNAINNNCITSYGNDWLRDSINPGGIFQNPRCRTTAQSIQESLTKLGDFYTHDKLVAELGFGFWRYMFAQHQFVATGSRLLRIFPGRPAGSPGVTYNQSFVFNLLKSINNLRNRIAHHEPICFQVGTSIKSTIYARQRYAELQQLFQWMSVDESALLYCLDHVNSVCNQIDNL
;
A
#
# COMPACT_ATOMS: atom_id res chain seq x y z
N MET A 1 18.26 -19.14 -0.16
CA MET A 1 19.36 -19.20 -1.14
C MET A 1 19.15 -20.22 -2.27
N SER A 2 18.62 -21.42 -2.02
CA SER A 2 18.37 -22.45 -3.06
C SER A 2 17.68 -21.93 -4.33
N ARG A 3 16.60 -21.13 -4.18
CA ARG A 3 15.88 -20.51 -5.31
C ARG A 3 16.78 -19.67 -6.23
N TYR A 4 17.73 -18.92 -5.65
CA TYR A 4 18.69 -18.10 -6.41
C TYR A 4 19.73 -18.96 -7.14
N LEU A 5 20.18 -20.07 -6.53
CA LEU A 5 21.09 -21.00 -7.18
C LEU A 5 20.44 -21.67 -8.39
N ILE A 6 19.19 -22.13 -8.25
CA ILE A 6 18.43 -22.74 -9.34
C ILE A 6 18.28 -21.74 -10.50
N ALA A 7 17.92 -20.49 -10.19
CA ALA A 7 17.74 -19.44 -11.19
C ALA A 7 19.03 -19.08 -11.95
N CYS A 8 20.18 -19.29 -11.33
CA CYS A 8 21.50 -18.98 -11.89
C CYS A 8 22.27 -20.25 -12.31
N ASN A 9 21.59 -21.36 -12.61
CA ASN A 9 22.22 -22.63 -13.05
C ASN A 9 23.35 -23.11 -12.10
N ASN A 10 23.13 -22.99 -10.79
CA ASN A 10 24.09 -23.29 -9.71
C ASN A 10 25.37 -22.42 -9.70
N ASN A 11 25.42 -21.33 -10.47
CA ASN A 11 26.50 -20.35 -10.38
C ASN A 11 26.37 -19.53 -9.08
N THR A 12 27.25 -19.82 -8.13
CA THR A 12 27.24 -19.19 -6.78
C THR A 12 27.47 -17.68 -6.83
N ARG A 13 28.32 -17.19 -7.74
CA ARG A 13 28.62 -15.76 -7.89
C ARG A 13 27.41 -14.99 -8.45
N GLN A 14 26.79 -15.51 -9.50
CA GLN A 14 25.57 -14.90 -10.06
C GLN A 14 24.41 -14.97 -9.06
N SER A 15 24.23 -16.09 -8.36
CA SER A 15 23.21 -16.26 -7.31
C SER A 15 23.34 -15.23 -6.18
N MET A 16 24.56 -15.00 -5.68
CA MET A 16 24.82 -13.95 -4.69
C MET A 16 24.57 -12.55 -5.23
N THR A 17 24.88 -12.31 -6.51
CA THR A 17 24.63 -11.01 -7.16
C THR A 17 23.13 -10.77 -7.31
N LEU A 18 22.36 -11.76 -7.76
CA LEU A 18 20.90 -11.71 -7.85
C LEU A 18 20.26 -11.44 -6.49
N TYR A 19 20.75 -12.09 -5.43
CA TYR A 19 20.26 -11.86 -4.07
C TYR A 19 20.48 -10.41 -3.62
N ARG A 20 21.68 -9.85 -3.87
CA ARG A 20 21.97 -8.44 -3.55
C ARG A 20 21.09 -7.48 -4.34
N TYR A 21 20.85 -7.74 -5.62
CA TYR A 21 19.93 -6.92 -6.41
C TYR A 21 18.49 -7.04 -5.95
N ASN A 22 18.03 -8.23 -5.52
CA ASN A 22 16.72 -8.37 -4.90
C ASN A 22 16.60 -7.52 -3.63
N LEU A 23 17.61 -7.55 -2.75
CA LEU A 23 17.61 -6.70 -1.55
C LEU A 23 17.54 -5.22 -1.90
N LYS A 24 18.34 -4.78 -2.87
CA LYS A 24 18.29 -3.39 -3.35
C LYS A 24 16.90 -3.03 -3.89
N LEU A 25 16.33 -3.86 -4.76
CA LEU A 25 14.98 -3.65 -5.29
C LEU A 25 13.91 -3.58 -4.20
N SER A 26 14.01 -4.45 -3.18
CA SER A 26 13.12 -4.44 -2.03
C SER A 26 13.25 -3.15 -1.21
N GLN A 27 14.46 -2.62 -1.02
CA GLN A 27 14.67 -1.35 -0.31
C GLN A 27 14.03 -0.17 -1.04
N GLU A 28 14.23 -0.07 -2.36
CA GLU A 28 13.67 1.03 -3.18
C GLU A 28 12.14 0.99 -3.13
N LEU A 29 11.53 -0.18 -3.39
CA LEU A 29 10.07 -0.32 -3.40
C LEU A 29 9.44 -0.11 -2.03
N PHE A 30 10.07 -0.58 -0.96
CA PHE A 30 9.56 -0.36 0.40
C PHE A 30 9.59 1.12 0.79
N THR A 31 10.58 1.87 0.30
CA THR A 31 10.69 3.31 0.51
C THR A 31 9.54 4.05 -0.19
N ILE A 32 9.32 3.77 -1.48
CA ILE A 32 8.23 4.39 -2.26
C ILE A 32 6.86 4.05 -1.66
N GLU A 33 6.67 2.80 -1.25
CA GLU A 33 5.43 2.35 -0.64
C GLU A 33 5.17 3.03 0.72
N GLY A 34 6.20 3.21 1.56
CA GLY A 34 6.08 3.95 2.81
C GLY A 34 5.68 5.42 2.59
N CYS A 35 6.24 6.09 1.58
CA CYS A 35 5.80 7.43 1.18
C CYS A 35 4.34 7.43 0.74
N PHE A 36 3.94 6.46 -0.08
CA PHE A 36 2.56 6.31 -0.54
C PHE A 36 1.59 6.07 0.63
N GLU A 37 1.94 5.23 1.60
CA GLU A 37 1.12 4.95 2.79
C GLU A 37 0.79 6.22 3.57
N ILE A 38 1.78 7.08 3.78
CA ILE A 38 1.63 8.35 4.51
C ILE A 38 0.69 9.29 3.74
N ILE A 39 0.85 9.38 2.43
CA ILE A 39 0.00 10.20 1.56
C ILE A 39 -1.44 9.68 1.57
N LEU A 40 -1.62 8.37 1.43
CA LEU A 40 -2.93 7.72 1.42
C LEU A 40 -3.67 7.95 2.74
N ARG A 41 -3.04 7.66 3.88
CA ARG A 41 -3.68 7.81 5.20
C ARG A 41 -4.04 9.26 5.49
N ASN A 42 -3.17 10.21 5.13
CA ASN A 42 -3.44 11.63 5.33
C ASN A 42 -4.59 12.11 4.45
N ALA A 43 -4.66 11.67 3.20
CA ALA A 43 -5.75 12.02 2.30
C ALA A 43 -7.10 11.45 2.77
N ILE A 44 -7.13 10.20 3.22
CA ILE A 44 -8.32 9.59 3.84
C ILE A 44 -8.71 10.37 5.09
N ASN A 45 -7.74 10.64 5.99
CA ASN A 45 -7.99 11.36 7.23
C ASN A 45 -8.61 12.74 6.98
N ASN A 46 -8.00 13.53 6.10
CA ASN A 46 -8.49 14.86 5.74
C ASN A 46 -9.89 14.79 5.14
N ASN A 47 -10.17 13.80 4.27
CA ASN A 47 -11.51 13.61 3.72
C ASN A 47 -12.54 13.31 4.83
N CYS A 48 -12.22 12.44 5.78
CA CYS A 48 -13.11 12.11 6.88
C CYS A 48 -13.33 13.28 7.85
N ILE A 49 -12.28 14.05 8.18
CA ILE A 49 -12.38 15.22 9.08
C ILE A 49 -13.45 16.19 8.60
N THR A 50 -13.54 16.44 7.28
CA THR A 50 -14.55 17.36 6.73
C THR A 50 -16.01 16.94 6.98
N SER A 51 -16.27 15.65 7.19
CA SER A 51 -17.63 15.12 7.35
C SER A 51 -17.95 14.66 8.77
N TYR A 52 -16.93 14.30 9.55
CA TYR A 52 -17.09 13.61 10.84
C TYR A 52 -16.35 14.30 12.00
N GLY A 53 -15.62 15.39 11.75
CA GLY A 53 -14.88 16.13 12.78
C GLY A 53 -13.46 15.63 13.02
N ASN A 54 -12.73 16.36 13.87
CA ASN A 54 -11.28 16.17 14.05
C ASN A 54 -10.92 14.82 14.68
N ASP A 55 -11.74 14.30 15.60
CA ASP A 55 -11.50 13.03 16.31
C ASP A 55 -12.28 11.85 15.68
N TRP A 56 -12.61 11.92 14.39
CA TRP A 56 -13.55 10.99 13.76
C TRP A 56 -13.19 9.51 13.94
N LEU A 57 -11.90 9.15 14.03
CA LEU A 57 -11.47 7.77 14.26
C LEU A 57 -11.88 7.28 15.64
N ARG A 58 -11.58 8.04 16.69
CA ARG A 58 -12.02 7.73 18.06
C ARG A 58 -13.54 7.68 18.13
N ASP A 59 -14.19 8.66 17.53
CA ASP A 59 -15.64 8.79 17.61
C ASP A 59 -16.38 7.75 16.73
N SER A 60 -15.70 7.17 15.73
CA SER A 60 -16.27 6.15 14.85
C SER A 60 -16.64 4.84 15.55
N ILE A 61 -16.04 4.56 16.71
CA ILE A 61 -16.29 3.34 17.49
C ILE A 61 -17.16 3.57 18.73
N ASN A 62 -17.48 4.84 19.05
CA ASN A 62 -18.39 5.20 20.12
C ASN A 62 -19.83 4.76 19.82
N PRO A 63 -20.74 4.74 20.81
CA PRO A 63 -22.17 4.48 20.55
C PRO A 63 -22.72 5.41 19.45
N GLY A 64 -23.27 4.83 18.39
CA GLY A 64 -23.76 5.56 17.22
C GLY A 64 -22.69 5.97 16.19
N GLY A 65 -21.43 5.61 16.40
CA GLY A 65 -20.33 5.85 15.48
C GLY A 65 -20.43 5.03 14.19
N ILE A 66 -19.78 5.52 13.11
CA ILE A 66 -19.89 4.94 11.76
C ILE A 66 -19.40 3.48 11.65
N PHE A 67 -18.51 3.04 12.53
CA PHE A 67 -18.00 1.66 12.57
C PHE A 67 -18.64 0.80 13.66
N GLN A 68 -19.65 1.33 14.37
CA GLN A 68 -20.46 0.59 15.33
C GLN A 68 -21.48 -0.30 14.59
N ASN A 69 -20.99 -1.27 13.81
CA ASN A 69 -21.81 -2.27 13.15
C ASN A 69 -21.06 -3.61 13.02
N PRO A 70 -21.75 -4.76 13.00
CA PRO A 70 -21.11 -6.07 12.96
C PRO A 70 -20.15 -6.27 11.78
N ARG A 71 -20.40 -5.59 10.65
CA ARG A 71 -19.62 -5.72 9.41
C ARG A 71 -18.32 -4.92 9.42
N CYS A 72 -18.18 -3.98 10.36
CA CYS A 72 -16.97 -3.18 10.58
C CYS A 72 -16.27 -3.54 11.89
N ARG A 73 -16.61 -4.68 12.51
CA ARG A 73 -16.07 -5.10 13.83
C ARG A 73 -14.54 -5.10 13.86
N THR A 74 -13.88 -5.67 12.85
CA THR A 74 -12.41 -5.72 12.80
C THR A 74 -11.81 -4.33 12.68
N THR A 75 -12.43 -3.43 11.92
CA THR A 75 -12.02 -2.01 11.84
C THR A 75 -12.13 -1.34 13.20
N ALA A 76 -13.26 -1.52 13.90
CA ALA A 76 -13.45 -0.96 15.23
C ALA A 76 -12.47 -1.55 16.26
N GLN A 77 -12.17 -2.85 16.17
CA GLN A 77 -11.17 -3.51 17.02
C GLN A 77 -9.77 -2.94 16.81
N SER A 78 -9.32 -2.76 15.57
CA SER A 78 -8.02 -2.15 15.31
C SER A 78 -7.91 -0.73 15.87
N ILE A 79 -8.97 0.08 15.74
CA ILE A 79 -9.01 1.43 16.33
C ILE A 79 -8.93 1.34 17.87
N GLN A 80 -9.72 0.46 18.48
CA GLN A 80 -9.74 0.28 19.93
C GLN A 80 -8.39 -0.20 20.47
N GLU A 81 -7.74 -1.14 19.79
CA GLU A 81 -6.40 -1.64 20.14
C GLU A 81 -5.36 -0.52 20.07
N SER A 82 -5.37 0.28 19.00
CA SER A 82 -4.48 1.43 18.85
C SER A 82 -4.74 2.51 19.91
N LEU A 83 -6.00 2.80 20.24
CA LEU A 83 -6.37 3.71 21.33
C LEU A 83 -5.85 3.23 22.68
N THR A 84 -6.06 1.95 23.00
CA THR A 84 -5.55 1.33 24.24
C THR A 84 -4.03 1.39 24.31
N LYS A 85 -3.34 1.14 23.19
CA LYS A 85 -1.88 1.22 23.11
C LYS A 85 -1.36 2.65 23.32
N LEU A 86 -2.06 3.65 22.78
CA LEU A 86 -1.67 5.05 22.93
C LEU A 86 -1.92 5.57 24.35
N GLY A 87 -3.00 5.14 25.01
CA GLY A 87 -3.34 5.55 26.37
C GLY A 87 -3.31 7.07 26.55
N ASP A 88 -2.62 7.55 27.58
CA ASP A 88 -2.49 8.98 27.89
C ASP A 88 -1.73 9.79 26.83
N PHE A 89 -0.98 9.12 25.94
CA PHE A 89 -0.27 9.77 24.85
C PHE A 89 -1.14 9.99 23.61
N TYR A 90 -2.44 9.68 23.68
CA TYR A 90 -3.38 9.84 22.58
C TYR A 90 -3.37 11.25 22.00
N THR A 91 -3.26 11.29 20.67
CA THR A 91 -3.69 12.41 19.83
C THR A 91 -4.27 11.78 18.56
N HIS A 92 -5.17 12.48 17.88
CA HIS A 92 -5.74 11.97 16.62
C HIS A 92 -4.66 11.63 15.59
N ASP A 93 -3.66 12.48 15.42
CA ASP A 93 -2.56 12.25 14.47
C ASP A 93 -1.71 11.03 14.83
N LYS A 94 -1.49 10.76 16.12
CA LYS A 94 -0.83 9.53 16.58
C LYS A 94 -1.68 8.30 16.30
N LEU A 95 -3.00 8.39 16.48
CA LEU A 95 -3.91 7.29 16.13
C LEU A 95 -3.89 7.00 14.62
N VAL A 96 -3.89 8.05 13.79
CA VAL A 96 -3.73 7.92 12.33
C VAL A 96 -2.40 7.26 12.00
N ALA A 97 -1.32 7.63 12.70
CA ALA A 97 0.02 7.10 12.44
C ALA A 97 0.24 5.65 12.92
N GLU A 98 -0.47 5.23 13.96
CA GLU A 98 -0.41 3.88 14.54
C GLU A 98 -1.10 2.83 13.65
N LEU A 99 -2.09 3.25 12.86
CA LEU A 99 -2.82 2.38 11.94
C LEU A 99 -2.01 2.19 10.65
N GLY A 100 -1.68 0.93 10.34
CA GLY A 100 -0.87 0.59 9.16
C GLY A 100 -1.66 0.48 7.85
N PHE A 101 -0.93 0.31 6.74
CA PHE A 101 -1.48 0.22 5.38
C PHE A 101 -2.72 -0.66 5.24
N GLY A 102 -2.71 -1.85 5.87
CA GLY A 102 -3.83 -2.78 5.83
C GLY A 102 -5.14 -2.13 6.28
N PHE A 103 -5.13 -1.39 7.38
CA PHE A 103 -6.30 -0.65 7.87
C PHE A 103 -6.81 0.35 6.84
N TRP A 104 -5.92 1.19 6.31
CA TRP A 104 -6.27 2.25 5.34
C TRP A 104 -6.79 1.69 4.02
N ARG A 105 -6.24 0.56 3.57
CA ARG A 105 -6.80 -0.19 2.45
C ARG A 105 -8.24 -0.63 2.72
N TYR A 106 -8.53 -1.15 3.92
CA TYR A 106 -9.87 -1.62 4.27
C TYR A 106 -10.92 -0.51 4.33
N MET A 107 -10.53 0.76 4.40
CA MET A 107 -11.46 1.87 4.25
C MET A 107 -12.19 1.87 2.90
N PHE A 108 -11.57 1.28 1.87
CA PHE A 108 -12.19 1.07 0.56
C PHE A 108 -13.01 -0.20 0.45
N ALA A 109 -12.99 -1.11 1.43
CA ALA A 109 -13.85 -2.29 1.39
C ALA A 109 -15.33 -1.89 1.49
N GLN A 110 -16.23 -2.70 0.94
CA GLN A 110 -17.63 -2.32 0.72
C GLN A 110 -18.32 -1.72 1.94
N HIS A 111 -18.15 -2.31 3.13
CA HIS A 111 -18.87 -1.88 4.33
C HIS A 111 -18.29 -0.59 4.92
N GLN A 112 -16.96 -0.48 4.98
CA GLN A 112 -16.25 0.70 5.48
C GLN A 112 -16.43 1.89 4.52
N PHE A 113 -16.41 1.62 3.22
CA PHE A 113 -16.66 2.63 2.19
C PHE A 113 -18.06 3.20 2.30
N VAL A 114 -19.08 2.36 2.51
CA VAL A 114 -20.46 2.82 2.73
C VAL A 114 -20.59 3.56 4.08
N ALA A 115 -19.97 3.04 5.15
CA ALA A 115 -19.98 3.67 6.47
C ALA A 115 -19.39 5.09 6.46
N THR A 116 -18.36 5.33 5.63
CA THR A 116 -17.77 6.65 5.39
C THR A 116 -18.52 7.48 4.34
N GLY A 117 -19.78 7.15 4.08
CA GLY A 117 -20.66 7.91 3.18
C GLY A 117 -20.34 7.75 1.70
N SER A 118 -19.55 6.75 1.31
CA SER A 118 -19.12 6.50 -0.08
C SER A 118 -18.32 7.65 -0.72
N ARG A 119 -17.63 8.45 0.11
CA ARG A 119 -16.93 9.68 -0.32
C ARG A 119 -15.44 9.50 -0.56
N LEU A 120 -14.84 8.41 -0.07
CA LEU A 120 -13.39 8.22 -0.10
C LEU A 120 -12.80 8.19 -1.52
N LEU A 121 -13.60 7.92 -2.54
CA LEU A 121 -13.14 8.01 -3.94
C LEU A 121 -12.75 9.44 -4.34
N ARG A 122 -13.17 10.47 -3.59
CA ARG A 122 -12.80 11.88 -3.82
C ARG A 122 -11.32 12.17 -3.56
N ILE A 123 -10.59 11.29 -2.85
CA ILE A 123 -9.15 11.45 -2.66
C ILE A 123 -8.35 11.17 -3.94
N PHE A 124 -9.01 10.64 -4.97
CA PHE A 124 -8.43 10.35 -6.28
C PHE A 124 -9.04 11.26 -7.36
N PRO A 125 -8.77 12.58 -7.35
CA PRO A 125 -9.34 13.52 -8.32
C PRO A 125 -8.91 13.24 -9.77
N GLY A 126 -7.71 12.70 -9.99
CA GLY A 126 -7.19 12.33 -11.31
C GLY A 126 -7.66 10.98 -11.83
N ARG A 127 -8.52 10.27 -11.08
CA ARG A 127 -9.04 8.96 -11.49
C ARG A 127 -9.98 9.11 -12.70
N PRO A 128 -9.84 8.27 -13.75
CA PRO A 128 -10.72 8.32 -14.90
C PRO A 128 -12.19 8.10 -14.53
N ALA A 129 -13.10 8.76 -15.27
CA ALA A 129 -14.56 8.59 -15.12
C ALA A 129 -15.08 7.19 -15.53
N GLY A 130 -14.19 6.28 -15.97
CA GLY A 130 -14.50 4.96 -16.50
C GLY A 130 -14.45 4.93 -18.02
N SER A 131 -14.32 3.73 -18.58
CA SER A 131 -14.40 3.46 -20.02
C SER A 131 -15.31 2.25 -20.24
N PRO A 132 -15.84 2.03 -21.46
CA PRO A 132 -16.59 0.80 -21.75
C PRO A 132 -15.77 -0.43 -21.33
N GLY A 133 -16.31 -1.24 -20.43
CA GLY A 133 -15.66 -2.43 -19.89
C GLY A 133 -14.78 -2.24 -18.64
N VAL A 134 -14.49 -1.02 -18.19
CA VAL A 134 -13.69 -0.77 -16.97
C VAL A 134 -14.32 0.30 -16.10
N THR A 135 -14.62 -0.06 -14.85
CA THR A 135 -15.17 0.85 -13.84
C THR A 135 -14.17 1.05 -12.70
N TYR A 136 -13.69 2.27 -12.54
CA TYR A 136 -12.74 2.62 -11.47
C TYR A 136 -13.47 2.94 -10.15
N ASN A 137 -14.31 2.02 -9.69
CA ASN A 137 -15.08 2.16 -8.46
C ASN A 137 -14.24 1.82 -7.20
N GLN A 138 -14.86 1.83 -6.01
CA GLN A 138 -14.16 1.48 -4.77
C GLN A 138 -13.51 0.10 -4.83
N SER A 139 -14.14 -0.87 -5.49
CA SER A 139 -13.67 -2.26 -5.50
C SER A 139 -12.42 -2.40 -6.36
N PHE A 140 -12.35 -1.63 -7.45
CA PHE A 140 -11.12 -1.49 -8.23
C PHE A 140 -9.99 -0.93 -7.35
N VAL A 141 -10.23 0.19 -6.66
CA VAL A 141 -9.24 0.82 -5.77
C VAL A 141 -8.83 -0.13 -4.63
N PHE A 142 -9.78 -0.81 -4.00
CA PHE A 142 -9.51 -1.78 -2.93
C PHE A 142 -8.61 -2.92 -3.40
N ASN A 143 -8.81 -3.42 -4.62
CA ASN A 143 -7.98 -4.48 -5.22
C ASN A 143 -6.60 -3.97 -5.66
N LEU A 144 -6.51 -2.72 -6.13
CA LEU A 144 -5.25 -2.08 -6.44
C LEU A 144 -4.40 -1.83 -5.18
N LEU A 145 -5.03 -1.36 -4.09
CA LEU A 145 -4.37 -1.26 -2.78
C LEU A 145 -4.02 -2.65 -2.22
N LYS A 146 -4.79 -3.69 -2.54
CA LYS A 146 -4.47 -5.08 -2.15
C LYS A 146 -3.17 -5.56 -2.77
N SER A 147 -2.94 -5.31 -4.06
CA SER A 147 -1.71 -5.76 -4.72
C SER A 147 -0.47 -5.07 -4.15
N ILE A 148 -0.58 -3.79 -3.80
CA ILE A 148 0.48 -3.02 -3.13
C ILE A 148 0.72 -3.54 -1.70
N ASN A 149 -0.33 -3.71 -0.90
CA ASN A 149 -0.21 -4.29 0.45
C ASN A 149 0.40 -5.71 0.43
N ASN A 150 0.16 -6.48 -0.63
CA ASN A 150 0.80 -7.78 -0.81
C ASN A 150 2.29 -7.64 -1.10
N LEU A 151 2.70 -6.68 -1.95
CA LEU A 151 4.12 -6.37 -2.17
C LEU A 151 4.81 -6.00 -0.85
N ARG A 152 4.20 -5.10 -0.08
CA ARG A 152 4.65 -4.70 1.27
C ARG A 152 4.97 -5.90 2.13
N ASN A 153 3.97 -6.77 2.29
CA ASN A 153 4.07 -7.93 3.16
C ASN A 153 5.16 -8.89 2.69
N ARG A 154 5.30 -9.10 1.38
CA ARG A 154 6.39 -9.91 0.83
C ARG A 154 7.76 -9.33 1.20
N ILE A 155 7.95 -8.02 1.02
CA ILE A 155 9.23 -7.37 1.38
C ILE A 155 9.48 -7.47 2.90
N ALA A 156 8.47 -7.19 3.72
CA ALA A 156 8.55 -7.25 5.18
C ALA A 156 8.85 -8.66 5.71
N HIS A 157 8.44 -9.71 4.99
CA HIS A 157 8.76 -11.11 5.28
C HIS A 157 10.04 -11.60 4.60
N HIS A 158 10.84 -10.69 4.03
CA HIS A 158 12.07 -11.02 3.29
C HIS A 158 11.87 -11.99 2.12
N GLU A 159 10.66 -12.00 1.55
CA GLU A 159 10.39 -12.77 0.35
C GLU A 159 10.99 -12.09 -0.89
N PRO A 160 11.54 -12.88 -1.82
CA PRO A 160 12.12 -12.31 -3.02
C PRO A 160 11.04 -11.85 -4.00
N ILE A 161 11.29 -10.72 -4.65
CA ILE A 161 10.38 -10.06 -5.61
C ILE A 161 10.93 -10.02 -7.04
N CYS A 162 12.14 -10.56 -7.24
CA CYS A 162 12.83 -10.68 -8.54
C CYS A 162 12.59 -12.02 -9.26
N PHE A 163 11.50 -12.72 -8.94
CA PHE A 163 11.12 -13.98 -9.56
C PHE A 163 9.68 -13.95 -10.05
N GLN A 164 9.39 -14.77 -11.06
CA GLN A 164 8.02 -15.13 -11.35
C GLN A 164 7.41 -15.80 -10.11
N VAL A 165 6.16 -15.42 -9.81
CA VAL A 165 5.48 -15.83 -8.58
C VAL A 165 5.41 -17.35 -8.52
N GLY A 166 5.88 -17.92 -7.40
CA GLY A 166 5.90 -19.37 -7.17
C GLY A 166 7.00 -20.16 -7.90
N THR A 167 7.85 -19.55 -8.73
CA THR A 167 8.87 -20.28 -9.51
C THR A 167 10.30 -19.80 -9.22
N SER A 168 11.31 -20.58 -9.62
CA SER A 168 12.71 -20.15 -9.58
C SER A 168 13.15 -19.39 -10.84
N ILE A 169 12.20 -18.95 -11.67
CA ILE A 169 12.49 -18.22 -12.91
C ILE A 169 12.67 -16.75 -12.58
N LYS A 170 13.85 -16.21 -12.87
CA LYS A 170 14.18 -14.79 -12.70
C LYS A 170 13.21 -13.93 -13.52
N SER A 171 12.57 -12.96 -12.89
CA SER A 171 11.66 -12.04 -13.56
C SER A 171 11.40 -10.81 -12.70
N THR A 172 11.49 -9.62 -13.29
CA THR A 172 11.14 -8.35 -12.64
C THR A 172 9.70 -7.90 -12.93
N ILE A 173 8.94 -8.67 -13.72
CA ILE A 173 7.57 -8.30 -14.15
C ILE A 173 6.68 -8.01 -12.94
N TYR A 174 6.74 -8.85 -11.91
CA TYR A 174 5.95 -8.65 -10.69
C TYR A 174 6.26 -7.30 -10.04
N ALA A 175 7.55 -6.99 -9.84
CA ALA A 175 7.99 -5.74 -9.21
C ALA A 175 7.60 -4.52 -10.05
N ARG A 176 7.84 -4.56 -11.37
CA ARG A 176 7.48 -3.48 -12.30
C ARG A 176 5.98 -3.22 -12.34
N GLN A 177 5.15 -4.27 -12.31
CA GLN A 177 3.69 -4.10 -12.25
C GLN A 177 3.26 -3.38 -10.96
N ARG A 178 3.79 -3.79 -9.80
CA ARG A 178 3.44 -3.12 -8.53
C ARG A 178 3.92 -1.67 -8.49
N TYR A 179 5.09 -1.41 -9.06
CA TYR A 179 5.61 -0.06 -9.21
C TYR A 179 4.73 0.81 -10.12
N ALA A 180 4.31 0.29 -11.28
CA ALA A 180 3.39 1.01 -12.17
C ALA A 180 2.02 1.29 -11.51
N GLU A 181 1.52 0.36 -10.68
CA GLU A 181 0.30 0.56 -9.89
C GLU A 181 0.47 1.67 -8.84
N LEU A 182 1.63 1.77 -8.18
CA LEU A 182 1.96 2.87 -7.28
C LEU A 182 1.99 4.21 -8.02
N GLN A 183 2.66 4.28 -9.17
CA GLN A 183 2.70 5.49 -9.99
C GLN A 183 1.30 5.93 -10.44
N GLN A 184 0.47 4.98 -10.86
CA GLN A 184 -0.91 5.24 -11.21
C GLN A 184 -1.70 5.86 -10.04
N LEU A 185 -1.50 5.36 -8.81
CA LEU A 185 -2.17 5.91 -7.63
C LEU A 185 -1.66 7.32 -7.27
N PHE A 186 -0.36 7.58 -7.37
CA PHE A 186 0.18 8.93 -7.17
C PHE A 186 -0.44 9.92 -8.17
N GLN A 187 -0.49 9.55 -9.45
CA GLN A 187 -1.14 10.35 -10.48
C GLN A 187 -2.62 10.60 -10.18
N TRP A 188 -3.35 9.57 -9.75
CA TRP A 188 -4.76 9.70 -9.39
C TRP A 188 -4.99 10.60 -8.18
N MET A 189 -4.05 10.63 -7.23
CA MET A 189 -4.06 11.53 -6.08
C MET A 189 -3.53 12.93 -6.41
N SER A 190 -3.17 13.20 -7.66
CA SER A 190 -2.55 14.46 -8.11
C SER A 190 -1.27 14.83 -7.33
N VAL A 191 -0.49 13.81 -6.98
CA VAL A 191 0.82 13.97 -6.32
C VAL A 191 1.88 14.08 -7.40
N ASP A 192 2.76 15.08 -7.27
CA ASP A 192 3.98 15.14 -8.08
C ASP A 192 5.00 14.11 -7.57
N GLU A 193 4.87 12.89 -8.09
CA GLU A 193 5.78 11.78 -7.74
C GLU A 193 7.23 12.05 -8.16
N SER A 194 7.45 12.87 -9.19
CA SER A 194 8.80 13.15 -9.68
C SER A 194 9.60 14.03 -8.72
N ALA A 195 8.93 15.01 -8.11
CA ALA A 195 9.51 15.83 -7.05
C ALA A 195 9.62 15.04 -5.73
N LEU A 196 8.59 14.26 -5.38
CA LEU A 196 8.54 13.50 -4.14
C LEU A 196 9.61 12.39 -4.09
N LEU A 197 9.80 11.67 -5.20
CA LEU A 197 10.69 10.53 -5.31
C LEU A 197 12.04 10.89 -5.94
N TYR A 198 12.34 12.19 -6.05
CA TYR A 198 13.62 12.66 -6.57
C TYR A 198 14.79 12.05 -5.77
N CYS A 199 15.76 11.47 -6.48
CA CYS A 199 16.88 10.70 -5.91
C CYS A 199 16.50 9.45 -5.09
N LEU A 200 15.21 9.10 -5.00
CA LEU A 200 14.73 7.90 -4.28
C LEU A 200 14.29 6.78 -5.23
N ASP A 201 14.02 7.08 -6.50
CA ASP A 201 13.48 6.10 -7.44
C ASP A 201 14.52 5.56 -8.42
N HIS A 202 15.05 4.37 -8.10
CA HIS A 202 15.92 3.62 -9.01
C HIS A 202 15.31 2.29 -9.44
N VAL A 203 14.00 2.10 -9.26
CA VAL A 203 13.34 0.79 -9.42
C VAL A 203 13.61 0.20 -10.80
N ASN A 204 13.43 0.99 -11.86
CA ASN A 204 13.64 0.54 -13.23
C ASN A 204 15.11 0.20 -13.52
N SER A 205 16.05 0.97 -12.97
CA SER A 205 17.49 0.71 -13.11
C SER A 205 17.86 -0.62 -12.45
N VAL A 206 17.40 -0.88 -11.23
CA VAL A 206 17.68 -2.14 -10.53
C VAL A 206 17.00 -3.31 -11.23
N CYS A 207 15.78 -3.14 -11.73
CA CYS A 207 15.12 -4.17 -12.52
C CYS A 207 15.93 -4.51 -13.80
N ASN A 208 16.44 -3.51 -14.51
CA ASN A 208 17.28 -3.75 -15.70
C ASN A 208 18.56 -4.52 -15.35
N GLN A 209 19.20 -4.21 -14.21
CA GLN A 209 20.37 -4.96 -13.72
C GLN A 209 20.04 -6.42 -13.41
N ILE A 210 18.87 -6.69 -12.85
CA ILE A 210 18.39 -8.06 -12.60
C ILE A 210 18.14 -8.77 -13.93
N ASP A 211 17.41 -8.13 -14.86
CA ASP A 211 17.02 -8.74 -16.13
C ASP A 211 18.25 -9.12 -16.98
N ASN A 212 19.33 -8.33 -16.91
CA ASN A 212 20.59 -8.55 -17.63
C ASN A 212 21.54 -9.61 -16.99
N LEU A 213 21.24 -10.11 -15.79
CA LEU A 213 22.10 -11.04 -15.05
C LEU A 213 22.11 -12.49 -15.60
#